data_AF-A0A316N6F6-F1
#
_entry.id   AF-A0A316N6F6-F1
#
_cell.length_a   1.000
_cell.length_b   1.000
_cell.length_c   1.000
_cell.angle_alpha   90.00
_cell.angle_beta   90.00
_cell.angle_gamma   90.00
#
_symmetry.space_group_name_H-M   'P 1'
#
loop_
_entity.id
_entity.type
_entity.pdbx_description
1 polymer ?
#
loop_
_entity_poly.entity_id
_entity_poly.type
_entity_poly.pdbx_seq_one_letter_code
_entity_poly.pdbx_strand_id
1 'polypeptide(L)'
;MKNIFDYINANSFLATLLGVIIGWLLNFISTLYFNSIEKKERRKEAMREEKKVATENKPVLCIERNSEKYNHIPIDIEIFVGSFSVTYDNNKDYKIIYSKNIKNNKNFDYMDYILKNTGKSDINYLDIVSNDKKSIILVKYDSLSYIVDNHFVNYNYCFDKMLQKNEKIKIRIYFEKDHLPYLPISATLSILFEDSNHHLWEQPFFYEQEKLYPPHSISYKYYRESTTTDIAYQCFEQPWLW
;
A
#
# COMPACT_ATOMS: atom_id res chain seq x y z
N MET A 1 18.54 -31.95 51.45
CA MET A 1 17.13 -31.87 50.98
C MET A 1 16.20 -32.84 51.71
N LYS A 2 16.51 -34.14 51.85
CA LYS A 2 15.68 -35.10 52.63
C LYS A 2 15.34 -34.62 54.06
N ASN A 3 16.34 -34.22 54.85
CA ASN A 3 16.11 -33.72 56.23
C ASN A 3 15.17 -32.51 56.37
N ILE A 4 15.06 -31.65 55.34
CA ILE A 4 14.16 -30.48 55.39
C ILE A 4 12.73 -30.91 55.07
N PHE A 5 12.54 -31.77 54.07
CA PHE A 5 11.23 -32.34 53.75
C PHE A 5 10.70 -33.25 54.87
N ASP A 6 11.57 -34.03 55.51
CA ASP A 6 11.21 -34.88 56.65
C ASP A 6 10.79 -34.06 57.88
N TYR A 7 11.45 -32.92 58.13
CA TYR A 7 11.09 -31.97 59.19
C TYR A 7 9.77 -31.23 58.92
N ILE A 8 9.51 -30.86 57.66
CA ILE A 8 8.24 -30.25 57.25
C ILE A 8 7.09 -31.26 57.37
N ASN A 9 7.29 -32.52 56.98
CA ASN A 9 6.27 -33.58 57.10
C ASN A 9 5.98 -34.00 58.55
N ALA A 10 6.97 -33.91 59.45
CA ALA A 10 6.77 -34.20 60.87
C ALA A 10 5.97 -33.11 61.61
N ASN A 11 5.81 -31.92 61.01
CA ASN A 11 5.19 -30.75 61.65
C ASN A 11 3.97 -30.31 60.83
N SER A 12 2.82 -30.93 61.11
CA SER A 12 1.57 -30.80 60.32
C SER A 12 1.16 -29.34 60.08
N PHE A 13 1.32 -28.47 61.08
CA PHE A 13 1.04 -27.04 60.98
C PHE A 13 1.91 -26.32 59.93
N LEU A 14 3.21 -26.63 59.89
CA LEU A 14 4.16 -26.03 58.95
C LEU A 14 3.90 -26.51 57.52
N ALA A 15 3.57 -27.79 57.34
CA ALA A 15 3.16 -28.35 56.05
C ALA A 15 1.86 -27.71 55.53
N THR A 16 0.86 -27.48 56.40
CA THR A 16 -0.38 -26.78 56.03
C THR A 16 -0.11 -25.33 55.63
N LEU A 17 0.71 -24.60 56.39
CA LEU A 17 1.04 -23.20 56.09
C LEU A 17 1.77 -23.05 54.74
N LEU A 18 2.75 -23.92 54.47
CA LEU A 18 3.46 -23.96 53.19
C LEU A 18 2.52 -24.33 52.03
N GLY A 19 1.61 -25.28 52.24
CA GLY A 19 0.60 -25.67 51.26
C GLY A 19 -0.33 -24.50 50.87
N VAL A 20 -0.77 -23.70 51.85
CA VAL A 20 -1.61 -22.51 51.59
C VAL A 20 -0.84 -21.45 50.81
N ILE A 21 0.42 -21.17 51.18
CA ILE A 21 1.25 -20.16 50.50
C ILE A 21 1.53 -20.56 49.06
N ILE A 22 1.92 -21.83 48.82
CA ILE A 22 2.19 -22.34 47.47
C ILE A 22 0.90 -22.38 46.65
N GLY A 23 -0.22 -22.82 47.23
CA GLY A 23 -1.51 -22.82 46.55
C GLY A 23 -1.98 -21.42 46.15
N TRP A 24 -1.81 -20.44 47.04
CA TRP A 24 -2.13 -19.04 46.74
C TRP A 24 -1.24 -18.48 45.62
N LEU A 25 0.07 -18.74 45.67
CA LEU A 25 1.01 -18.27 44.66
C LEU A 25 0.72 -18.88 43.27
N LEU A 26 0.46 -20.19 43.22
CA LEU A 26 0.10 -20.87 41.98
C LEU A 26 -1.23 -20.35 41.41
N ASN A 27 -2.23 -20.12 42.26
CA ASN A 27 -3.50 -19.52 41.84
C ASN A 27 -3.29 -18.10 41.30
N PHE A 28 -2.51 -17.26 41.99
CA PHE A 28 -2.21 -15.91 41.54
C PHE A 28 -1.54 -15.87 40.15
N ILE A 29 -0.50 -16.71 39.95
CA ILE A 29 0.21 -16.80 38.66
C ILE A 29 -0.73 -17.34 37.57
N SER A 30 -1.51 -18.38 37.88
CA SER A 30 -2.50 -18.96 36.98
C SER A 30 -3.54 -17.92 36.54
N THR A 31 -4.11 -17.16 37.48
CA THR A 31 -5.06 -16.09 37.18
C THR A 31 -4.45 -14.99 36.31
N LEU A 32 -3.21 -14.55 36.58
CA LEU A 32 -2.52 -13.57 35.72
C LEU A 32 -2.32 -14.10 34.30
N TYR A 33 -1.92 -15.37 34.17
CA TYR A 33 -1.71 -16.01 32.88
C TYR A 33 -3.02 -16.11 32.09
N PHE A 34 -4.09 -16.64 32.68
CA PHE A 34 -5.39 -16.75 32.02
C PHE A 34 -5.99 -15.38 31.67
N ASN A 35 -5.89 -14.38 32.55
CA ASN A 35 -6.30 -13.01 32.25
C ASN A 35 -5.51 -12.41 31.08
N SER A 36 -4.21 -12.73 30.96
CA SER A 36 -3.39 -12.26 29.84
C SER A 36 -3.80 -12.88 28.51
N ILE A 37 -4.17 -14.16 28.52
CA ILE A 37 -4.70 -14.88 27.35
C ILE A 37 -6.05 -14.29 26.95
N GLU A 38 -6.97 -14.18 27.89
CA GLU A 38 -8.31 -13.66 27.64
C GLU A 38 -8.26 -12.22 27.13
N LYS A 39 -7.36 -11.38 27.68
CA LYS A 39 -7.14 -10.02 27.17
C LYS A 39 -6.58 -10.02 25.75
N LYS A 40 -5.71 -10.97 25.42
CA LYS A 40 -5.17 -11.13 24.05
C LYS A 40 -6.25 -11.62 23.09
N GLU A 41 -7.13 -12.51 23.52
CA GLU A 41 -8.27 -13.00 22.73
C GLU A 41 -9.30 -11.89 22.49
N ARG A 42 -9.73 -11.18 23.53
CA ARG A 42 -10.61 -10.01 23.41
C ARG A 42 -10.04 -8.94 22.47
N ARG A 43 -8.73 -8.68 22.52
CA ARG A 43 -8.06 -7.77 21.57
C ARG A 43 -8.10 -8.28 20.14
N LYS A 44 -7.87 -9.58 19.93
CA LYS A 44 -7.95 -10.20 18.59
C LYS A 44 -9.37 -10.15 18.04
N GLU A 45 -10.37 -10.39 18.87
CA GLU A 45 -11.79 -10.32 18.48
C GLU A 45 -12.19 -8.88 18.14
N ALA A 46 -11.84 -7.90 18.99
CA ALA A 46 -12.06 -6.50 18.71
C ALA A 46 -11.40 -6.06 17.38
N MET A 47 -10.14 -6.45 17.16
CA MET A 47 -9.42 -6.15 15.91
C MET A 47 -10.07 -6.81 14.68
N ARG A 48 -10.62 -8.03 14.83
CA ARG A 48 -11.36 -8.70 13.74
C ARG A 48 -12.64 -7.96 13.43
N GLU A 49 -13.36 -7.52 14.44
CA GLU A 49 -14.61 -6.79 14.27
C GLU A 49 -14.38 -5.42 13.65
N GLU A 50 -13.39 -4.67 14.14
CA GLU A 50 -12.94 -3.42 13.55
C GLU A 50 -12.57 -3.59 12.07
N LYS A 51 -11.80 -4.65 11.73
CA LYS A 51 -11.43 -4.94 10.34
C LYS A 51 -12.64 -5.27 9.46
N LYS A 52 -13.64 -5.98 9.98
CA LYS A 52 -14.89 -6.25 9.23
C LYS A 52 -15.64 -4.95 8.97
N VAL A 53 -15.85 -4.14 10.01
CA VAL A 53 -16.54 -2.84 9.92
C VAL A 53 -15.82 -1.92 8.93
N ALA A 54 -14.49 -1.85 8.98
CA ALA A 54 -13.68 -1.11 8.03
C ALA A 54 -13.88 -1.62 6.59
N THR A 55 -13.88 -2.94 6.39
CA THR A 55 -14.07 -3.55 5.07
C THR A 55 -15.48 -3.30 4.51
N GLU A 56 -16.49 -3.30 5.36
CA GLU A 56 -17.89 -3.03 4.97
C GLU A 56 -18.15 -1.56 4.62
N ASN A 57 -17.35 -0.65 5.18
CA ASN A 57 -17.48 0.79 5.04
C ASN A 57 -16.40 1.44 4.17
N LYS A 58 -15.54 0.65 3.54
CA LYS A 58 -14.40 1.14 2.76
C LYS A 58 -14.81 2.01 1.56
N PRO A 59 -13.92 2.90 1.09
CA PRO A 59 -14.11 3.56 -0.19
C PRO A 59 -13.95 2.55 -1.33
N VAL A 60 -14.58 2.82 -2.47
CA VAL A 60 -14.43 1.99 -3.67
C VAL A 60 -14.47 2.89 -4.89
N LEU A 61 -13.36 2.98 -5.60
CA LEU A 61 -13.29 3.64 -6.89
C LEU A 61 -13.77 2.69 -7.99
N CYS A 62 -14.61 3.21 -8.89
CA CYS A 62 -15.06 2.51 -10.09
C CYS A 62 -14.85 3.39 -11.33
N ILE A 63 -14.49 2.76 -12.45
CA ILE A 63 -14.37 3.41 -13.76
C ILE A 63 -15.77 3.61 -14.34
N GLU A 64 -16.15 4.84 -14.66
CA GLU A 64 -17.37 5.12 -15.41
C GLU A 64 -17.18 4.92 -16.93
N ARG A 65 -17.89 3.95 -17.50
CA ARG A 65 -17.73 3.51 -18.90
C ARG A 65 -18.34 4.42 -19.98
N ASN A 66 -18.97 5.55 -19.62
CA ASN A 66 -19.61 6.47 -20.58
C ASN A 66 -18.80 7.76 -20.76
N SER A 67 -17.59 7.64 -21.28
CA SER A 67 -16.61 8.74 -21.42
C SER A 67 -17.10 9.89 -22.32
N GLU A 68 -17.87 9.61 -23.38
CA GLU A 68 -18.34 10.64 -24.34
C GLU A 68 -19.19 11.74 -23.67
N LYS A 69 -19.95 11.39 -22.63
CA LYS A 69 -20.77 12.35 -21.88
C LYS A 69 -19.92 13.34 -21.09
N TYR A 70 -18.63 13.07 -20.90
CA TYR A 70 -17.76 13.74 -19.94
C TYR A 70 -16.51 14.37 -20.56
N ASN A 71 -16.50 14.57 -21.87
CA ASN A 71 -15.42 15.30 -22.55
C ASN A 71 -15.24 16.73 -22.02
N HIS A 72 -16.28 17.32 -21.42
CA HIS A 72 -16.26 18.65 -20.81
C HIS A 72 -15.76 18.68 -19.35
N ILE A 73 -15.57 17.51 -18.70
CA ILE A 73 -15.05 17.47 -17.34
C ILE A 73 -13.55 17.85 -17.38
N PRO A 74 -13.10 18.81 -16.54
CA PRO A 74 -11.69 19.18 -16.45
C PRO A 74 -10.86 17.98 -15.99
N ILE A 75 -9.59 17.97 -16.37
CA ILE A 75 -8.67 16.90 -15.98
C ILE A 75 -8.13 17.25 -14.60
N ASP A 76 -8.32 16.36 -13.63
CA ASP A 76 -7.86 16.56 -12.25
C ASP A 76 -6.43 16.02 -12.06
N ILE A 77 -6.07 14.99 -12.81
CA ILE A 77 -4.78 14.30 -12.70
C ILE A 77 -4.20 14.09 -14.09
N GLU A 78 -2.98 14.61 -14.32
CA GLU A 78 -2.21 14.40 -15.54
C GLU A 78 -0.87 13.73 -15.20
N ILE A 79 -0.75 12.47 -15.59
CA ILE A 79 0.45 11.67 -15.38
C ILE A 79 1.00 11.16 -16.71
N PHE A 80 2.31 10.92 -16.73
CA PHE A 80 2.98 10.23 -17.82
C PHE A 80 3.51 8.89 -17.31
N VAL A 81 3.24 7.83 -18.08
CA VAL A 81 3.74 6.49 -17.86
C VAL A 81 4.61 6.11 -19.04
N GLY A 82 5.87 5.75 -18.74
CA GLY A 82 6.87 5.45 -19.77
C GLY A 82 7.78 4.31 -19.34
N SER A 83 8.58 3.84 -20.28
CA SER A 83 9.59 2.82 -20.01
C SER A 83 10.99 3.44 -19.91
N PHE A 84 11.83 2.82 -19.09
CA PHE A 84 13.25 3.14 -19.00
C PHE A 84 14.08 1.87 -18.87
N SER A 85 15.38 2.03 -19.09
CA SER A 85 16.36 0.98 -18.83
C SER A 85 17.46 1.52 -17.93
N VAL A 86 18.15 0.60 -17.23
CA VAL A 86 19.25 0.94 -16.33
C VAL A 86 20.51 0.24 -16.82
N THR A 87 21.59 0.98 -16.92
CA THR A 87 22.93 0.43 -17.21
C THR A 87 23.85 0.65 -16.02
N TYR A 88 24.72 -0.31 -15.76
CA TYR A 88 25.75 -0.22 -14.72
C TYR A 88 27.10 0.05 -15.34
N ASP A 89 27.89 0.88 -14.68
CA ASP A 89 29.33 0.92 -14.92
C ASP A 89 30.06 -0.14 -14.09
N ASN A 90 31.38 -0.23 -14.29
CA ASN A 90 32.23 -1.19 -13.58
C ASN A 90 32.31 -0.93 -12.06
N ASN A 91 31.89 0.24 -11.58
CA ASN A 91 31.88 0.65 -10.19
C ASN A 91 30.50 0.46 -9.52
N LYS A 92 29.53 -0.11 -10.25
CA LYS A 92 28.11 -0.22 -9.85
C LYS A 92 27.36 1.12 -9.75
N ASP A 93 27.88 2.17 -10.36
CA ASP A 93 27.08 3.37 -10.58
C ASP A 93 26.08 3.07 -11.68
N TYR A 94 24.83 3.48 -11.47
CA TYR A 94 23.75 3.24 -12.42
C TYR A 94 23.44 4.50 -13.23
N LYS A 95 23.07 4.30 -14.49
CA LYS A 95 22.56 5.35 -15.36
C LYS A 95 21.18 4.94 -15.89
N ILE A 96 20.22 5.83 -15.70
CA ILE A 96 18.87 5.69 -16.24
C ILE A 96 18.86 6.19 -17.69
N ILE A 97 18.37 5.35 -18.58
CA ILE A 97 18.29 5.60 -20.01
C ILE A 97 16.81 5.62 -20.43
N TYR A 98 16.40 6.79 -20.91
CA TYR A 98 15.09 7.03 -21.49
C TYR A 98 15.11 6.95 -23.02
N SER A 99 13.94 6.71 -23.62
CA SER A 99 13.73 6.89 -25.06
C SER A 99 14.14 8.30 -25.49
N LYS A 100 14.79 8.43 -26.65
CA LYS A 100 15.14 9.75 -27.22
C LYS A 100 13.92 10.62 -27.47
N ASN A 101 12.76 9.99 -27.69
CA ASN A 101 11.51 10.66 -28.02
C ASN A 101 10.59 10.84 -26.80
N ILE A 102 11.02 10.46 -25.60
CA ILE A 102 10.18 10.50 -24.39
C ILE A 102 9.67 11.90 -24.04
N LYS A 103 10.31 12.96 -24.52
CA LYS A 103 9.89 14.36 -24.31
C LYS A 103 9.11 14.96 -25.49
N ASN A 104 8.99 14.24 -26.60
CA ASN A 104 8.32 14.74 -27.79
C ASN A 104 6.80 14.59 -27.66
N ASN A 105 6.13 15.65 -27.22
CA ASN A 105 4.68 15.66 -27.00
C ASN A 105 3.83 15.31 -28.24
N LYS A 106 4.34 15.52 -29.46
CA LYS A 106 3.67 15.10 -30.69
C LYS A 106 3.63 13.57 -30.86
N ASN A 107 4.49 12.88 -30.11
CA ASN A 107 4.59 11.44 -30.05
C ASN A 107 3.91 10.85 -28.81
N PHE A 108 3.02 11.59 -28.15
CA PHE A 108 2.25 11.06 -27.04
C PHE A 108 0.83 10.72 -27.47
N ASP A 109 0.36 9.57 -27.02
CA ASP A 109 -1.06 9.26 -26.93
C ASP A 109 -1.50 9.34 -25.46
N TYR A 110 -2.81 9.31 -25.22
CA TYR A 110 -3.35 9.34 -23.87
C TYR A 110 -4.60 8.48 -23.72
N MET A 111 -4.86 8.06 -22.48
CA MET A 111 -6.10 7.43 -22.06
C MET A 111 -6.73 8.24 -20.93
N ASP A 112 -8.02 8.52 -21.06
CA ASP A 112 -8.82 9.24 -20.07
C ASP A 112 -9.68 8.26 -19.26
N TYR A 113 -9.62 8.34 -17.94
CA TYR A 113 -10.46 7.56 -17.02
C TYR A 113 -11.22 8.49 -16.10
N ILE A 114 -12.49 8.17 -15.86
CA ILE A 114 -13.30 8.85 -14.85
C ILE A 114 -13.52 7.87 -13.71
N LEU A 115 -12.92 8.17 -12.56
CA LEU A 115 -13.07 7.38 -11.37
C LEU A 115 -14.10 8.03 -10.47
N LYS A 116 -15.12 7.27 -10.07
CA LYS A 116 -16.12 7.68 -9.09
C LYS A 116 -15.90 6.95 -7.78
N ASN A 117 -15.91 7.66 -6.66
CA ASN A 117 -16.01 7.02 -5.35
C ASN A 117 -17.44 6.53 -5.14
N THR A 118 -17.63 5.21 -5.19
CA THR A 118 -18.91 4.52 -4.97
C THR A 118 -18.98 3.81 -3.61
N GLY A 119 -17.92 3.92 -2.81
CA GLY A 119 -17.86 3.34 -1.48
C GLY A 119 -18.68 4.10 -0.45
N LYS A 120 -18.56 3.69 0.82
CA LYS A 120 -19.34 4.26 1.94
C LYS A 120 -18.58 5.32 2.76
N SER A 121 -17.30 5.51 2.48
CA SER A 121 -16.45 6.52 3.11
C SER A 121 -15.82 7.43 2.07
N ASP A 122 -15.44 8.62 2.51
CA ASP A 122 -14.69 9.57 1.70
C ASP A 122 -13.21 9.14 1.67
N ILE A 123 -12.49 9.58 0.64
CA ILE A 123 -11.05 9.37 0.50
C ILE A 123 -10.35 10.68 0.85
N ASN A 124 -9.45 10.68 1.83
CA ASN A 124 -8.77 11.89 2.28
C ASN A 124 -7.76 12.39 1.23
N TYR A 125 -6.97 11.45 0.70
CA TYR A 125 -6.00 11.66 -0.36
C TYR A 125 -5.77 10.34 -1.10
N LEU A 126 -5.26 10.43 -2.33
CA LEU A 126 -4.92 9.25 -3.13
C LEU A 126 -3.58 9.43 -3.84
N ASP A 127 -2.88 8.32 -4.00
CA ASP A 127 -1.65 8.21 -4.79
C ASP A 127 -1.88 7.23 -5.93
N ILE A 128 -1.38 7.57 -7.12
CA ILE A 128 -1.24 6.61 -8.21
C ILE A 128 0.21 6.18 -8.22
N VAL A 129 0.46 4.88 -8.13
CA VAL A 129 1.82 4.30 -8.08
C VAL A 129 2.05 3.34 -9.23
N SER A 130 3.29 3.28 -9.72
CA SER A 130 3.77 2.21 -10.60
C SER A 130 4.12 0.97 -9.77
N ASN A 131 3.61 -0.18 -10.20
CA ASN A 131 3.96 -1.46 -9.58
C ASN A 131 5.27 -2.04 -10.14
N ASP A 132 5.72 -1.59 -11.31
CA ASP A 132 7.04 -1.92 -11.84
C ASP A 132 8.00 -0.76 -11.65
N LYS A 133 8.86 -0.88 -10.63
CA LYS A 133 9.87 0.13 -10.30
C LYS A 133 11.20 -0.09 -11.03
N LYS A 134 11.39 -1.22 -11.71
CA LYS A 134 12.62 -1.54 -12.44
C LYS A 134 12.61 -1.05 -13.88
N SER A 135 11.43 -0.91 -14.50
CA SER A 135 11.35 -0.53 -15.92
C SER A 135 10.29 0.50 -16.27
N ILE A 136 9.36 0.83 -15.36
CA ILE A 136 8.28 1.80 -15.63
C ILE A 136 8.45 3.03 -14.75
N ILE A 137 8.43 4.21 -15.39
CA ILE A 137 8.31 5.49 -14.68
C ILE A 137 6.85 5.90 -14.59
N LEU A 138 6.52 6.57 -13.49
CA LEU A 138 5.30 7.34 -13.36
C LEU A 138 5.63 8.72 -12.81
N VAL A 139 5.30 9.75 -13.57
CA VAL A 139 5.57 11.15 -13.22
C VAL A 139 4.34 12.00 -13.42
N LYS A 140 4.24 13.11 -12.67
CA LYS A 140 3.38 14.23 -13.09
C LYS A 140 3.80 14.67 -14.50
N TYR A 141 2.84 14.85 -15.40
CA TYR A 141 3.13 15.17 -16.80
C TYR A 141 4.05 16.40 -16.96
N ASP A 142 3.75 17.49 -16.25
CA ASP A 142 4.55 18.73 -16.29
C ASP A 142 5.99 18.55 -15.78
N SER A 143 6.25 17.51 -14.98
CA SER A 143 7.56 17.24 -14.41
C SER A 143 8.41 16.31 -15.30
N LEU A 144 7.85 15.75 -16.38
CA LEU A 144 8.51 14.78 -17.24
C LEU A 144 9.88 15.27 -17.75
N SER A 145 9.92 16.50 -18.30
CA SER A 145 11.17 17.06 -18.84
C SER A 145 12.25 17.16 -17.76
N TYR A 146 11.90 17.65 -16.58
CA TYR A 146 12.83 17.77 -15.45
C TYR A 146 13.36 16.41 -15.00
N ILE A 147 12.49 15.41 -14.87
CA ILE A 147 12.89 14.05 -14.47
C ILE A 147 13.84 13.42 -15.50
N VAL A 148 13.52 13.56 -16.79
CA VAL A 148 14.32 13.00 -17.88
C VAL A 148 15.68 13.70 -17.99
N ASP A 149 15.72 15.03 -17.91
CA ASP A 149 16.95 15.82 -18.05
C ASP A 149 17.95 15.58 -16.91
N ASN A 150 17.45 15.27 -15.71
CA ASN A 150 18.28 14.96 -14.55
C ASN A 150 18.56 13.45 -14.38
N HIS A 151 18.09 12.61 -15.31
CA HIS A 151 18.21 11.15 -15.20
C HIS A 151 17.65 10.59 -13.88
N PHE A 152 16.59 11.19 -13.34
CA PHE A 152 15.90 10.71 -12.14
C PHE A 152 14.79 9.74 -12.50
N VAL A 153 14.32 8.96 -11.54
CA VAL A 153 13.09 8.16 -11.65
C VAL A 153 12.06 8.68 -10.66
N ASN A 154 10.79 8.46 -10.99
CA ASN A 154 9.68 8.61 -10.07
C ASN A 154 8.68 7.47 -10.31
N TYR A 155 7.94 7.13 -9.27
CA TYR A 155 7.00 6.01 -9.28
C TYR A 155 5.62 6.37 -8.79
N ASN A 156 5.37 7.59 -8.31
CA ASN A 156 4.06 7.97 -7.81
C ASN A 156 3.65 9.40 -8.18
N TYR A 157 2.34 9.61 -8.15
CA TYR A 157 1.70 10.91 -8.18
C TYR A 157 0.74 11.01 -7.00
N CYS A 158 0.91 12.03 -6.17
CA CYS A 158 0.02 12.32 -5.05
C CYS A 158 -1.05 13.32 -5.47
N PHE A 159 -2.32 12.95 -5.30
CA PHE A 159 -3.47 13.84 -5.42
C PHE A 159 -3.96 14.19 -4.03
N ASP A 160 -3.48 15.33 -3.54
CA ASP A 160 -3.74 15.88 -2.22
C ASP A 160 -5.07 16.65 -2.20
N LYS A 161 -6.15 15.95 -2.50
CA LYS A 161 -7.51 16.48 -2.40
C LYS A 161 -8.47 15.38 -1.98
N MET A 162 -9.31 15.72 -1.02
CA MET A 162 -10.37 14.84 -0.55
C MET A 162 -11.36 14.56 -1.68
N LEU A 163 -11.72 13.28 -1.83
CA LEU A 163 -12.71 12.78 -2.77
C LEU A 163 -13.91 12.24 -2.00
N GLN A 164 -15.00 13.00 -1.99
CA GLN A 164 -16.21 12.65 -1.28
C GLN A 164 -16.94 11.47 -1.94
N LYS A 165 -17.86 10.84 -1.20
CA LYS A 165 -18.82 9.89 -1.75
C LYS A 165 -19.53 10.44 -2.98
N ASN A 166 -19.56 9.63 -4.03
CA ASN A 166 -20.12 9.94 -5.34
C ASN A 166 -19.41 11.04 -6.14
N GLU A 167 -18.36 11.65 -5.59
CA GLU A 167 -17.50 12.56 -6.34
C GLU A 167 -16.68 11.79 -7.38
N LYS A 168 -16.30 12.51 -8.43
CA LYS A 168 -15.59 11.98 -9.58
C LYS A 168 -14.30 12.75 -9.78
N ILE A 169 -13.29 12.05 -10.23
CA ILE A 169 -12.06 12.63 -10.75
C ILE A 169 -11.80 12.11 -12.16
N LYS A 170 -11.24 12.97 -13.00
CA LYS A 170 -10.76 12.61 -14.32
C LYS A 170 -9.24 12.51 -14.33
N ILE A 171 -8.75 11.34 -14.71
CA ILE A 171 -7.34 11.02 -14.82
C ILE A 171 -7.01 10.92 -16.30
N ARG A 172 -5.96 11.63 -16.73
CA ARG A 172 -5.34 11.46 -18.03
C ARG A 172 -3.96 10.83 -17.86
N ILE A 173 -3.76 9.73 -18.57
CA ILE A 173 -2.50 8.98 -18.58
C ILE A 173 -1.88 9.12 -19.96
N TYR A 174 -0.77 9.84 -20.04
CA TYR A 174 0.04 9.98 -21.26
C TYR A 174 1.07 8.85 -21.36
N PHE A 175 1.38 8.43 -22.58
CA PHE A 175 2.42 7.45 -22.90
C PHE A 175 2.99 7.71 -24.32
N GLU A 176 4.16 7.15 -24.62
CA GLU A 176 4.73 7.22 -25.97
C GLU A 176 3.89 6.44 -26.98
N LYS A 177 3.67 7.02 -28.16
CA LYS A 177 2.94 6.39 -29.27
C LYS A 177 3.51 5.02 -29.59
N ASP A 178 2.62 4.05 -29.78
CA ASP A 178 2.94 2.64 -30.05
C ASP A 178 3.77 1.94 -28.94
N HIS A 179 3.96 2.59 -27.78
CA HIS A 179 4.76 2.11 -26.66
C HIS A 179 4.02 2.31 -25.33
N LEU A 180 2.87 1.63 -25.19
CA LEU A 180 2.11 1.60 -23.95
C LEU A 180 2.81 0.68 -22.93
N PRO A 181 3.35 1.18 -21.80
CA PRO A 181 3.99 0.33 -20.82
C PRO A 181 2.93 -0.49 -20.08
N TYR A 182 3.10 -1.81 -20.02
CA TYR A 182 2.20 -2.69 -19.28
C TYR A 182 2.92 -3.89 -18.70
N LEU A 183 2.32 -4.45 -17.64
CA LEU A 183 2.72 -5.73 -17.08
C LEU A 183 1.77 -6.85 -17.54
N PRO A 184 2.28 -8.01 -17.97
CA PRO A 184 1.43 -9.07 -18.53
C PRO A 184 0.65 -9.86 -17.47
N ILE A 185 1.13 -9.88 -16.21
CA ILE A 185 0.61 -10.78 -15.15
C ILE A 185 0.01 -10.00 -13.97
N SER A 186 0.47 -8.76 -13.75
CA SER A 186 0.07 -7.92 -12.61
C SER A 186 -0.44 -6.56 -13.09
N ALA A 187 -1.08 -5.82 -12.19
CA ALA A 187 -1.53 -4.47 -12.50
C ALA A 187 -0.33 -3.57 -12.76
N THR A 188 -0.33 -2.83 -13.86
CA THR A 188 0.76 -1.88 -14.14
C THR A 188 0.81 -0.76 -13.11
N LEU A 189 -0.36 -0.24 -12.74
CA LEU A 189 -0.52 0.81 -11.74
C LEU A 189 -1.35 0.31 -10.56
N SER A 190 -1.25 1.01 -9.43
CA SER A 190 -2.14 0.85 -8.29
C SER A 190 -2.59 2.23 -7.81
N ILE A 191 -3.82 2.32 -7.29
CA ILE A 191 -4.31 3.51 -6.60
C ILE A 191 -4.29 3.20 -5.10
N LEU A 192 -3.45 3.91 -4.38
CA LEU A 192 -3.37 3.86 -2.92
C LEU A 192 -4.18 5.02 -2.35
N PHE A 193 -4.90 4.81 -1.26
CA PHE A 193 -5.64 5.89 -0.63
C PHE A 193 -5.89 5.64 0.85
N GLU A 194 -6.08 6.74 1.58
CA GLU A 194 -6.50 6.73 2.97
C GLU A 194 -8.00 7.10 3.05
N ASP A 195 -8.77 6.33 3.81
CA ASP A 195 -10.16 6.66 4.12
C ASP A 195 -10.29 7.64 5.29
N SER A 196 -11.49 8.18 5.51
CA SER A 196 -11.76 9.10 6.62
C SER A 196 -11.51 8.54 8.03
N ASN A 197 -11.30 7.22 8.16
CA ASN A 197 -10.97 6.56 9.43
C ASN A 197 -9.48 6.18 9.52
N HIS A 198 -8.63 6.70 8.63
CA HIS A 198 -7.20 6.43 8.55
C HIS A 198 -6.83 4.99 8.19
N HIS A 199 -7.73 4.24 7.55
CA HIS A 199 -7.35 2.96 6.95
C HIS A 199 -6.75 3.20 5.57
N LEU A 200 -5.66 2.48 5.29
CA LEU A 200 -4.99 2.50 4.01
C LEU A 200 -5.49 1.35 3.13
N TRP A 201 -5.74 1.68 1.86
CA TRP A 201 -6.27 0.78 0.87
C TRP A 201 -5.47 0.84 -0.42
N GLU A 202 -5.44 -0.27 -1.16
CA GLU A 202 -4.92 -0.36 -2.51
C GLU A 202 -5.97 -0.94 -3.46
N GLN A 203 -6.16 -0.28 -4.61
CA GLN A 203 -6.88 -0.82 -5.76
C GLN A 203 -5.91 -1.03 -6.94
N PRO A 204 -5.66 -2.29 -7.33
CA PRO A 204 -4.88 -2.60 -8.53
C PRO A 204 -5.56 -2.04 -9.78
N PHE A 205 -4.81 -1.27 -10.57
CA PHE A 205 -5.29 -0.56 -11.74
C PHE A 205 -4.56 -1.01 -13.01
N PHE A 206 -5.22 -1.90 -13.74
CA PHE A 206 -4.84 -2.33 -15.09
C PHE A 206 -5.41 -1.31 -16.07
N TYR A 207 -4.78 -0.13 -16.11
CA TYR A 207 -5.26 0.99 -16.93
C TYR A 207 -5.35 0.58 -18.40
N GLU A 208 -4.36 -0.16 -18.90
CA GLU A 208 -4.33 -0.68 -20.27
C GLU A 208 -5.51 -1.60 -20.63
N GLN A 209 -6.19 -2.19 -19.64
CA GLN A 209 -7.36 -3.05 -19.82
C GLN A 209 -8.67 -2.40 -19.36
N GLU A 210 -8.64 -1.15 -18.94
CA GLU A 210 -9.77 -0.44 -18.31
C GLU A 210 -10.37 -1.20 -17.11
N LYS A 211 -9.49 -1.83 -16.30
CA LYS A 211 -9.91 -2.60 -15.11
C LYS A 211 -9.32 -2.02 -13.84
N LEU A 212 -10.20 -1.76 -12.88
CA LEU A 212 -9.86 -1.37 -11.53
C LEU A 212 -10.41 -2.43 -10.56
N TYR A 213 -9.53 -3.07 -9.81
CA TYR A 213 -9.89 -4.16 -8.90
C TYR A 213 -10.40 -3.64 -7.56
N PRO A 214 -11.14 -4.45 -6.78
CA PRO A 214 -11.66 -4.04 -5.48
C PRO A 214 -10.54 -3.66 -4.49
N PRO A 215 -10.80 -2.73 -3.55
CA PRO A 215 -9.79 -2.32 -2.58
C PRO A 215 -9.52 -3.40 -1.56
N HIS A 216 -8.25 -3.54 -1.20
CA HIS A 216 -7.79 -4.36 -0.09
C HIS A 216 -6.92 -3.54 0.84
N SER A 217 -6.92 -3.89 2.12
CA SER A 217 -6.20 -3.14 3.16
C SER A 217 -4.70 -3.38 3.04
N ILE A 218 -3.94 -2.30 3.16
CA ILE A 218 -2.47 -2.31 3.15
C ILE A 218 -1.91 -1.78 4.48
N SER A 219 -0.65 -2.09 4.75
CA SER A 219 0.06 -1.51 5.89
C SER A 219 0.66 -0.15 5.54
N TYR A 220 0.89 0.70 6.55
CA TYR A 220 1.64 1.94 6.37
C TYR A 220 3.05 1.72 5.81
N LYS A 221 3.71 0.61 6.21
CA LYS A 221 5.02 0.23 5.66
C LYS A 221 4.95 0.04 4.14
N TYR A 222 3.97 -0.73 3.68
CA TYR A 222 3.75 -0.96 2.24
C TYR A 222 3.43 0.34 1.52
N TYR A 223 2.53 1.17 2.07
CA TYR A 223 2.20 2.48 1.50
C TYR A 223 3.46 3.33 1.30
N ARG A 224 4.31 3.45 2.32
CA ARG A 224 5.56 4.22 2.27
C ARG A 224 6.55 3.66 1.25
N GLU A 225 6.72 2.34 1.21
CA GLU A 225 7.60 1.68 0.24
C GLU A 225 7.12 1.88 -1.20
N SER A 226 5.80 1.92 -1.43
CA SER A 226 5.19 2.15 -2.74
C SER A 226 5.29 3.61 -3.20
N THR A 227 5.22 4.58 -2.29
CA THR A 227 5.26 6.02 -2.63
C THR A 227 6.64 6.67 -2.56
N THR A 228 7.70 5.91 -2.24
CA THR A 228 9.09 6.41 -2.24
C THR A 228 9.89 5.92 -3.44
N THR A 229 10.91 6.71 -3.81
CA THR A 229 11.97 6.36 -4.75
C THR A 229 13.20 5.75 -4.05
N ASP A 230 13.25 5.71 -2.71
CA ASP A 230 14.40 5.21 -1.93
C ASP A 230 14.77 3.76 -2.28
N ILE A 231 13.81 2.97 -2.74
CA ILE A 231 14.02 1.57 -3.12
C ILE A 231 14.55 1.38 -4.54
N ALA A 232 14.66 2.45 -5.34
CA ALA A 232 15.10 2.38 -6.74
C ALA A 232 16.42 1.61 -6.88
N TYR A 233 17.41 1.92 -6.05
CA TYR A 233 18.71 1.24 -6.08
C TYR A 233 18.59 -0.27 -5.85
N GLN A 234 17.78 -0.69 -4.86
CA GLN A 234 17.52 -2.10 -4.57
C GLN A 234 16.77 -2.78 -5.72
N CYS A 235 15.82 -2.07 -6.35
CA CYS A 235 15.11 -2.55 -7.54
C CYS A 235 16.07 -2.82 -8.70
N PHE A 236 17.05 -1.95 -8.88
CA PHE A 236 18.00 -2.08 -9.96
C PHE A 236 18.98 -3.22 -9.68
N GLU A 237 19.60 -3.29 -8.49
CA GLU A 237 20.61 -4.33 -8.19
C GLU A 237 20.00 -5.75 -8.14
N GLN A 238 18.74 -5.89 -7.72
CA GLN A 238 18.06 -7.18 -7.55
C GLN A 238 16.70 -7.22 -8.25
N PRO A 239 16.66 -7.16 -9.60
CA PRO A 239 15.43 -6.97 -10.36
C PRO A 239 14.49 -8.19 -10.34
N TRP A 240 14.92 -9.33 -9.80
CA TRP A 240 14.09 -10.52 -9.61
C TRP A 240 13.23 -10.49 -8.34
N LEU A 241 13.44 -9.50 -7.46
CA LEU A 241 12.62 -9.30 -6.25
C LEU A 241 11.40 -8.39 -6.49
N TRP A 242 11.27 -7.85 -7.71
CA TRP A 242 10.30 -6.83 -8.12
C TRP A 242 9.65 -7.23 -9.46
#